data_AF-A0A7S0LKF4-F1
#
_entry.id   AF-A0A7S0LKF4-F1
#
_cell.length_a   1.000
_cell.length_b   1.000
_cell.length_c   1.000
_cell.angle_alpha   90.00
_cell.angle_beta   90.00
_cell.angle_gamma   90.00
#
_symmetry.space_group_name_H-M   'P 1'
#
loop_
_entity.id
_entity.type
_entity.pdbx_description
1 polymer ?
#
loop_
_entity_poly.entity_id
_entity_poly.type
_entity_poly.pdbx_seq_one_letter_code
_entity_poly.pdbx_strand_id
1 'polypeptide(L)'
;MNTTSKSAAFWRCESDDCNPNARAESVTRGADTSDADSDTADPKEQTRKYIAVALQQLQGSISRETAEILVRALHRARLQKEPHDKAETLRGALTGNCGNALPTLRVAHQHKAALLEPAFPSLPDELTPCILDHLGARELARVACACRSWRLEAIRIAEHRLRSRRPLGQVRSGINWARALAAEEALFAAVGPRPKHAWWREWAPMRVEEVLLTGQPQRYAHAALYEPRGAMSVMSMLCRYAGGLSWMFDAGWALHQAAACLLIGTFGTAAIGLHLRCGSAKYAASTYAYCDALSARAWSLAAAAPLTYSAIDGVFGLGTTDTVWLMLEDEEVEKGMQFQTSAAVMASVEPVGMQEPQEPTVANAPPLVCFHSELAANGMLRSLLQVSPTNYQLPPLAQITVLYTQAAGEWQAFGRTMRRRCVHVSVSVPY
;
A
#
# COMPACT_ATOMS: atom_id res chain seq x y z
N MET A 1 20.58 43.43 6.00
CA MET A 1 20.32 42.45 7.08
C MET A 1 20.91 41.11 6.63
N ASN A 2 22.10 40.78 7.14
CA ASN A 2 22.86 39.59 6.76
C ASN A 2 22.39 38.38 7.58
N THR A 3 21.78 37.39 6.93
CA THR A 3 21.55 36.07 7.48
C THR A 3 22.75 35.18 7.13
N THR A 4 23.60 34.91 8.11
CA THR A 4 24.74 34.00 7.98
C THR A 4 24.27 32.55 7.95
N SER A 5 24.76 31.83 6.94
CA SER A 5 24.58 30.41 6.66
C SER A 5 24.96 29.52 7.84
N LYS A 6 24.01 28.72 8.33
CA LYS A 6 24.20 27.65 9.33
C LYS A 6 23.97 26.23 8.78
N SER A 7 23.92 26.03 7.46
CA SER A 7 23.47 24.74 6.88
C SER A 7 24.57 23.70 6.60
N ALA A 8 25.83 23.93 6.94
CA ALA A 8 26.92 23.04 6.51
C ALA A 8 27.35 21.94 7.52
N ALA A 9 26.78 21.88 8.73
CA ALA A 9 27.28 20.98 9.79
C ALA A 9 26.51 19.64 9.94
N PHE A 10 25.56 19.31 9.06
CA PHE A 10 24.55 18.29 9.35
C PHE A 10 24.88 16.83 8.93
N TRP A 11 26.04 16.56 8.34
CA TRP A 11 26.39 15.22 7.85
C TRP A 11 27.76 14.77 8.36
N ARG A 12 27.82 14.25 9.60
CA ARG A 12 28.89 13.32 10.01
C ARG A 12 28.33 11.90 9.89
N CYS A 13 28.84 11.16 8.93
CA CYS A 13 28.53 9.75 8.71
C CYS A 13 29.43 8.93 9.64
N GLU A 14 28.89 8.42 10.75
CA GLU A 14 29.53 7.36 11.54
C GLU A 14 29.11 6.02 10.92
N SER A 15 30.03 5.36 10.21
CA SER A 15 29.87 3.96 9.82
C SER A 15 31.24 3.29 9.74
N ASP A 16 31.82 3.02 10.90
CA ASP A 16 32.83 1.98 11.06
C ASP A 16 32.12 0.76 11.64
N ASP A 17 31.99 -0.31 10.85
CA ASP A 17 31.97 -1.72 11.27
C ASP A 17 31.33 -2.60 10.18
N CYS A 18 32.17 -3.27 9.39
CA CYS A 18 31.83 -4.53 8.72
C CYS A 18 33.14 -5.24 8.32
N ASN A 19 33.62 -6.11 9.21
CA ASN A 19 34.69 -7.09 8.95
C ASN A 19 34.06 -8.39 8.42
N PRO A 20 34.34 -8.85 7.19
CA PRO A 20 33.81 -10.11 6.68
C PRO A 20 34.88 -11.19 6.74
N ASN A 21 34.88 -11.98 7.83
CA ASN A 21 35.59 -13.25 7.87
C ASN A 21 34.91 -14.20 8.87
N ALA A 22 33.99 -15.04 8.37
CA ALA A 22 33.60 -16.26 9.06
C ALA A 22 33.21 -17.32 8.02
N ARG A 23 34.06 -18.35 7.97
CA ARG A 23 33.97 -19.55 7.13
C ARG A 23 32.76 -20.41 7.51
N ALA A 24 32.19 -21.06 6.51
CA ALA A 24 31.25 -22.16 6.64
C ALA A 24 32.01 -23.51 6.74
N GLU A 25 31.56 -24.38 7.64
CA GLU A 25 31.80 -25.81 7.59
C GLU A 25 30.47 -26.56 7.74
N SER A 26 30.26 -27.52 6.84
CA SER A 26 29.13 -28.42 6.75
C SER A 26 29.53 -29.81 7.25
N VAL A 27 28.70 -30.48 8.05
CA VAL A 27 28.75 -31.94 8.23
C VAL A 27 27.32 -32.50 8.38
N THR A 28 27.13 -33.66 7.76
CA THR A 28 25.91 -34.44 7.48
C THR A 28 25.65 -35.60 8.48
N ARG A 29 24.47 -36.24 8.32
CA ARG A 29 23.96 -37.57 8.81
C ARG A 29 22.88 -37.47 9.90
N GLY A 30 21.80 -38.24 9.91
CA GLY A 30 21.27 -39.32 9.04
C GLY A 30 20.19 -40.15 9.78
N ALA A 31 19.30 -40.83 9.01
CA ALA A 31 18.49 -42.04 9.32
C ALA A 31 17.44 -41.97 10.46
N ASP A 32 16.34 -42.74 10.56
CA ASP A 32 15.53 -43.61 9.68
C ASP A 32 14.24 -44.04 10.48
N THR A 33 13.17 -44.41 9.75
CA THR A 33 12.06 -45.37 10.08
C THR A 33 11.03 -45.12 11.22
N SER A 34 9.73 -45.17 10.90
CA SER A 34 8.89 -46.39 10.97
C SER A 34 7.37 -46.10 10.86
N ASP A 35 6.68 -47.02 10.17
CA ASP A 35 5.25 -47.04 9.87
C ASP A 35 4.39 -47.56 11.05
N ALA A 36 3.16 -47.02 11.17
CA ALA A 36 2.05 -47.68 11.85
C ALA A 36 0.71 -47.26 11.22
N ASP A 37 0.05 -48.21 10.58
CA ASP A 37 -1.32 -48.11 10.06
C ASP A 37 -2.34 -48.00 11.19
N SER A 38 -3.27 -47.05 11.06
CA SER A 38 -4.56 -47.11 11.76
C SER A 38 -5.67 -46.56 10.87
N ASP A 39 -6.72 -47.36 10.72
CA ASP A 39 -7.99 -47.04 10.09
C ASP A 39 -8.54 -45.71 10.63
N THR A 40 -8.34 -44.65 9.86
CA THR A 40 -8.92 -43.34 10.13
C THR A 40 -9.81 -42.99 8.95
N ALA A 41 -11.12 -42.85 9.22
CA ALA A 41 -12.07 -42.29 8.27
C ALA A 41 -11.50 -41.00 7.68
N ASP A 42 -11.58 -40.85 6.34
CA ASP A 42 -10.93 -39.75 5.61
C ASP A 42 -11.19 -38.41 6.32
N PRO A 43 -10.16 -37.79 6.93
CA PRO A 43 -10.29 -36.53 7.65
C PRO A 43 -10.91 -35.43 6.78
N LYS A 44 -10.82 -35.57 5.44
CA LYS A 44 -11.43 -34.66 4.47
C LYS A 44 -12.96 -34.80 4.40
N GLU A 45 -13.52 -36.00 4.60
CA GLU A 45 -14.97 -36.24 4.57
C GLU A 45 -15.64 -35.76 5.86
N GLN A 46 -15.00 -35.99 7.01
CA GLN A 46 -15.49 -35.50 8.31
C GLN A 46 -15.48 -33.96 8.36
N THR A 47 -14.41 -33.34 7.87
CA THR A 47 -14.29 -31.87 7.80
C THR A 47 -15.32 -31.24 6.84
N ARG A 48 -15.66 -31.90 5.73
CA ARG A 48 -16.72 -31.45 4.81
C ARG A 48 -18.09 -31.46 5.48
N LYS A 49 -18.40 -32.50 6.28
CA LYS A 49 -19.64 -32.59 7.07
C LYS A 49 -19.72 -31.46 8.12
N TYR A 50 -18.60 -31.11 8.76
CA TYR A 50 -18.56 -30.03 9.76
C TYR A 50 -18.67 -28.61 9.20
N ILE A 51 -18.04 -28.33 8.05
CA ILE A 51 -18.22 -27.03 7.35
C ILE A 51 -19.68 -26.86 6.93
N ALA A 52 -20.34 -27.93 6.46
CA ALA A 52 -21.76 -27.89 6.12
C ALA A 52 -22.66 -27.60 7.35
N VAL A 53 -22.33 -28.16 8.53
CA VAL A 53 -23.05 -27.88 9.79
C VAL A 53 -22.83 -26.45 10.28
N ALA A 54 -21.59 -25.94 10.25
CA ALA A 54 -21.31 -24.55 10.58
C ALA A 54 -22.05 -23.60 9.62
N LEU A 55 -22.04 -23.88 8.32
CA LEU A 55 -22.81 -23.12 7.32
C LEU A 55 -24.32 -23.15 7.59
N GLN A 56 -24.87 -24.28 8.02
CA GLN A 56 -26.29 -24.45 8.34
C GLN A 56 -26.68 -23.71 9.64
N GLN A 57 -25.77 -23.61 10.62
CA GLN A 57 -25.99 -22.88 11.87
C GLN A 57 -25.83 -21.36 11.72
N LEU A 58 -24.98 -20.89 10.80
CA LEU A 58 -24.76 -19.46 10.54
C LEU A 58 -25.90 -18.81 9.70
N GLN A 59 -26.76 -19.62 9.06
CA GLN A 59 -27.89 -19.14 8.22
C GLN A 59 -29.03 -18.44 9.01
N GLY A 60 -29.10 -18.60 10.34
CA GLY A 60 -30.20 -18.06 11.15
C GLY A 60 -29.95 -16.70 11.82
N SER A 61 -28.69 -16.27 11.97
CA SER A 61 -28.35 -15.27 13.00
C SER A 61 -27.31 -14.22 12.56
N ILE A 62 -26.81 -14.29 11.33
CA ILE A 62 -25.68 -13.47 10.90
C ILE A 62 -26.01 -12.86 9.55
N SER A 63 -25.53 -11.65 9.29
CA SER A 63 -25.50 -11.15 7.91
C SER A 63 -24.75 -12.17 7.04
N ARG A 64 -25.32 -12.50 5.90
CA ARG A 64 -24.71 -13.39 4.90
C ARG A 64 -23.23 -13.05 4.64
N GLU A 65 -22.89 -11.76 4.68
CA GLU A 65 -21.54 -11.24 4.50
C GLU A 65 -20.55 -11.74 5.57
N THR A 66 -20.92 -11.76 6.86
CA THR A 66 -20.02 -12.24 7.93
C THR A 66 -19.86 -13.76 7.91
N ALA A 67 -20.91 -14.50 7.56
CA ALA A 67 -20.81 -15.95 7.37
C ALA A 67 -19.86 -16.30 6.21
N GLU A 68 -19.96 -15.58 5.09
CA GLU A 68 -19.06 -15.75 3.95
C GLU A 68 -17.60 -15.40 4.30
N ILE A 69 -17.36 -14.39 5.13
CA ILE A 69 -16.01 -14.02 5.63
C ILE A 69 -15.41 -15.16 6.47
N LEU A 70 -16.16 -15.71 7.43
CA LEU A 70 -15.69 -16.79 8.30
C LEU A 70 -15.33 -18.06 7.50
N VAL A 71 -16.15 -18.41 6.52
CA VAL A 71 -15.91 -19.57 5.65
C VAL A 71 -14.63 -19.39 4.83
N ARG A 72 -14.39 -18.19 4.29
CA ARG A 72 -13.15 -17.88 3.56
C ARG A 72 -11.92 -17.94 4.47
N ALA A 73 -12.04 -17.47 5.71
CA ALA A 73 -10.96 -17.52 6.70
C ALA A 73 -10.55 -18.96 7.04
N LEU A 74 -11.53 -19.80 7.37
CA LEU A 74 -11.32 -21.22 7.67
C LEU A 74 -10.73 -21.97 6.46
N HIS A 75 -11.18 -21.65 5.25
CA HIS A 75 -10.62 -22.23 4.04
C HIS A 75 -9.16 -21.81 3.78
N ARG A 76 -8.80 -20.55 4.07
CA ARG A 76 -7.41 -20.06 3.93
C ARG A 76 -6.47 -20.70 4.95
N ALA A 77 -6.89 -20.78 6.21
CA ALA A 77 -6.11 -21.46 7.27
C ALA A 77 -5.78 -22.91 6.88
N ARG A 78 -6.73 -23.62 6.25
CA ARG A 78 -6.53 -24.99 5.73
C ARG A 78 -5.49 -25.07 4.60
N LEU A 79 -5.43 -24.08 3.71
CA LEU A 79 -4.52 -24.10 2.56
C LEU A 79 -3.07 -23.82 2.94
N GLN A 80 -2.82 -23.14 4.06
CA GLN A 80 -1.48 -22.67 4.43
C GLN A 80 -0.59 -23.71 5.14
N LYS A 81 -1.02 -24.98 5.26
CA LYS A 81 -0.25 -26.06 5.96
C LYS A 81 0.27 -25.60 7.33
N GLU A 82 -0.60 -25.07 8.17
CA GLU A 82 -0.28 -24.86 9.58
C GLU A 82 0.08 -26.20 10.26
N PRO A 83 0.96 -26.19 11.29
CA PRO A 83 1.33 -27.40 12.03
C PRO A 83 0.08 -28.11 12.57
N HIS A 84 0.06 -29.44 12.45
CA HIS A 84 -1.07 -30.32 12.75
C HIS A 84 -1.74 -30.00 14.10
N ASP A 85 -0.94 -29.63 15.10
CA ASP A 85 -1.38 -29.33 16.47
C ASP A 85 -2.32 -28.12 16.58
N LYS A 86 -2.10 -27.06 15.79
CA LYS A 86 -2.99 -25.88 15.79
C LYS A 86 -4.31 -26.16 15.07
N ALA A 87 -4.26 -26.94 14.00
CA ALA A 87 -5.45 -27.38 13.27
C ALA A 87 -6.30 -28.35 14.12
N GLU A 88 -5.68 -29.22 14.91
CA GLU A 88 -6.40 -30.08 15.87
C GLU A 88 -6.94 -29.31 17.07
N THR A 89 -6.25 -28.27 17.55
CA THR A 89 -6.78 -27.40 18.61
C THR A 89 -8.05 -26.66 18.14
N LEU A 90 -8.03 -26.11 16.92
CA LEU A 90 -9.21 -25.52 16.27
C LEU A 90 -10.33 -26.57 16.05
N ARG A 91 -9.98 -27.82 15.72
CA ARG A 91 -10.92 -28.93 15.53
C ARG A 91 -11.55 -29.42 16.84
N GLY A 92 -10.77 -29.54 17.91
CA GLY A 92 -11.20 -29.98 19.23
C GLY A 92 -12.12 -28.96 19.91
N ALA A 93 -11.79 -27.68 19.82
CA ALA A 93 -12.58 -26.61 20.40
C ALA A 93 -13.95 -26.40 19.69
N LEU A 94 -14.04 -26.72 18.39
CA LEU A 94 -15.30 -26.70 17.64
C LEU A 94 -16.17 -27.95 17.88
N THR A 95 -15.58 -29.06 18.33
CA THR A 95 -16.29 -30.32 18.58
C THR A 95 -16.68 -30.51 20.05
N GLY A 96 -15.96 -29.88 20.99
CA GLY A 96 -16.14 -30.08 22.43
C GLY A 96 -17.35 -29.41 23.10
N ASN A 97 -17.98 -28.41 22.47
CA ASN A 97 -19.03 -27.60 23.12
C ASN A 97 -20.42 -27.63 22.46
N CYS A 98 -20.63 -28.44 21.41
CA CYS A 98 -21.91 -28.53 20.71
C CYS A 98 -22.68 -29.84 21.01
N GLY A 99 -22.30 -30.57 22.06
CA GLY A 99 -22.79 -31.93 22.32
C GLY A 99 -24.17 -32.05 22.97
N ASN A 100 -24.68 -31.03 23.70
CA ASN A 100 -25.86 -31.22 24.56
C ASN A 100 -26.83 -30.04 24.54
N ALA A 101 -27.38 -29.67 23.39
CA ALA A 101 -28.58 -28.82 23.34
C ALA A 101 -29.34 -28.99 22.01
N LEU A 102 -30.14 -30.05 21.89
CA LEU A 102 -31.28 -30.18 20.94
C LEU A 102 -32.04 -31.47 21.36
N PRO A 103 -33.25 -31.38 21.93
CA PRO A 103 -34.42 -31.06 21.12
C PRO A 103 -35.55 -30.32 21.89
N THR A 104 -35.65 -28.98 21.79
CA THR A 104 -36.92 -28.28 22.05
C THR A 104 -36.92 -26.90 21.41
N LEU A 105 -37.27 -26.82 20.11
CA LEU A 105 -37.62 -25.57 19.44
C LEU A 105 -38.67 -25.86 18.35
N ARG A 106 -39.83 -26.31 18.82
CA ARG A 106 -41.12 -26.08 18.15
C ARG A 106 -42.05 -25.55 19.23
N VAL A 107 -42.62 -24.37 18.99
CA VAL A 107 -43.54 -23.58 19.83
C VAL A 107 -42.86 -22.39 20.51
N ALA A 108 -42.63 -21.33 19.73
CA ALA A 108 -42.58 -19.94 20.20
C ALA A 108 -42.66 -18.95 19.02
N HIS A 109 -43.68 -19.07 18.16
CA HIS A 109 -44.11 -17.94 17.34
C HIS A 109 -45.20 -17.21 18.12
N GLN A 110 -44.79 -16.23 18.93
CA GLN A 110 -45.59 -15.11 19.46
C GLN A 110 -45.02 -14.67 20.81
N HIS A 111 -43.90 -13.94 20.82
CA HIS A 111 -43.65 -12.92 21.84
C HIS A 111 -42.62 -11.92 21.31
N LYS A 112 -43.12 -10.70 21.04
CA LYS A 112 -42.48 -9.39 21.23
C LYS A 112 -40.95 -9.34 21.08
N ALA A 113 -40.51 -8.72 20.00
CA ALA A 113 -39.13 -8.38 19.67
C ALA A 113 -38.40 -7.64 20.81
N ALA A 114 -37.84 -8.40 21.75
CA ALA A 114 -36.51 -8.07 22.24
C ALA A 114 -35.57 -8.40 21.08
N LEU A 115 -34.88 -7.39 20.56
CA LEU A 115 -33.71 -7.57 19.71
C LEU A 115 -32.68 -8.35 20.54
N LEU A 116 -32.83 -9.67 20.59
CA LEU A 116 -31.75 -10.57 20.93
C LEU A 116 -30.68 -10.22 19.90
N GLU A 117 -29.68 -9.44 20.32
CA GLU A 117 -28.40 -9.43 19.61
C GLU A 117 -28.11 -10.90 19.34
N PRO A 118 -27.91 -11.31 18.08
CA PRO A 118 -27.58 -12.69 17.78
C PRO A 118 -26.28 -12.98 18.52
N ALA A 119 -26.42 -13.58 19.70
CA ALA A 119 -25.32 -14.02 20.51
C ALA A 119 -24.67 -15.09 19.65
N PHE A 120 -23.57 -14.72 19.00
CA PHE A 120 -22.62 -15.68 18.48
C PHE A 120 -22.49 -16.76 19.57
N PRO A 121 -22.71 -18.06 19.27
CA PRO A 121 -22.33 -19.10 20.22
C PRO A 121 -20.88 -18.79 20.59
N SER A 122 -20.64 -18.57 21.87
CA SER A 122 -19.37 -18.05 22.39
C SER A 122 -18.26 -18.99 21.94
N LEU A 123 -17.63 -18.63 20.81
CA LEU A 123 -16.40 -19.27 20.37
C LEU A 123 -15.44 -19.17 21.56
N PRO A 124 -14.74 -20.26 21.92
CA PRO A 124 -13.74 -20.20 22.99
C PRO A 124 -12.80 -19.02 22.74
N ASP A 125 -12.47 -18.28 23.79
CA ASP A 125 -11.69 -17.05 23.70
C ASP A 125 -10.34 -17.28 23.01
N GLU A 126 -9.82 -18.51 23.05
CA GLU A 126 -8.59 -18.93 22.39
C GLU A 126 -8.71 -19.01 20.86
N LEU A 127 -9.90 -19.30 20.33
CA LEU A 127 -10.10 -19.43 18.88
C LEU A 127 -10.29 -18.08 18.18
N THR A 128 -10.78 -17.08 18.91
CA THR A 128 -11.09 -15.76 18.34
C THR A 128 -9.83 -15.12 17.73
N PRO A 129 -8.68 -15.04 18.43
CA PRO A 129 -7.46 -14.50 17.84
C PRO A 129 -6.98 -15.30 16.63
N CYS A 130 -7.08 -16.64 16.67
CA CYS A 130 -6.68 -17.51 15.56
C CYS A 130 -7.50 -17.24 14.30
N ILE A 131 -8.82 -17.08 14.42
CA ILE A 131 -9.70 -16.78 13.27
C ILE A 131 -9.36 -15.39 12.69
N LEU A 132 -9.23 -14.40 13.57
CA LEU A 132 -8.99 -13.01 13.17
C LEU A 132 -7.62 -12.82 12.51
N ASP A 133 -6.58 -13.56 12.93
CA ASP A 133 -5.24 -13.44 12.34
C ASP A 133 -5.20 -13.82 10.86
N HIS A 134 -6.13 -14.67 10.39
CA HIS A 134 -6.27 -15.09 9.00
C HIS A 134 -7.09 -14.14 8.12
N LEU A 135 -7.72 -13.13 8.71
CA LEU A 135 -8.51 -12.14 7.99
C LEU A 135 -7.61 -11.07 7.36
N GLY A 136 -7.96 -10.57 6.18
CA GLY A 136 -7.32 -9.38 5.62
C GLY A 136 -7.78 -8.12 6.34
N ALA A 137 -7.15 -6.99 6.05
CA ALA A 137 -7.48 -5.72 6.69
C ALA A 137 -8.96 -5.32 6.54
N ARG A 138 -9.53 -5.56 5.35
CA ARG A 138 -10.93 -5.26 5.05
C ARG A 138 -11.88 -6.16 5.83
N GLU A 139 -11.59 -7.45 5.92
CA GLU A 139 -12.39 -8.39 6.71
C GLU A 139 -12.30 -8.09 8.20
N LEU A 140 -11.10 -7.78 8.72
CA LEU A 140 -10.91 -7.33 10.10
C LEU A 140 -11.76 -6.08 10.39
N ALA A 141 -11.75 -5.10 9.49
CA ALA A 141 -12.53 -3.87 9.66
C ALA A 141 -14.04 -4.15 9.69
N ARG A 142 -14.53 -5.03 8.81
CA ARG A 142 -15.92 -5.46 8.79
C ARG A 142 -16.31 -6.17 10.09
N VAL A 143 -15.48 -7.08 10.57
CA VAL A 143 -15.69 -7.77 11.84
C VAL A 143 -15.72 -6.78 13.00
N ALA A 144 -14.77 -5.84 13.06
CA ALA A 144 -14.72 -4.83 14.12
C ALA A 144 -15.95 -3.91 14.13
N CYS A 145 -16.57 -3.67 12.97
CA CYS A 145 -17.81 -2.90 12.85
C CYS A 145 -19.06 -3.73 13.20
N ALA A 146 -19.13 -4.98 12.73
CA ALA A 146 -20.31 -5.82 12.85
C ALA A 146 -20.42 -6.57 14.19
N CYS A 147 -19.29 -6.89 14.83
CA CYS A 147 -19.23 -7.71 16.04
C CYS A 147 -18.55 -6.94 17.18
N ARG A 148 -19.36 -6.38 18.10
CA ARG A 148 -18.86 -5.56 19.21
C ARG A 148 -17.91 -6.32 20.14
N SER A 149 -18.19 -7.60 20.42
CA SER A 149 -17.36 -8.44 21.28
C SER A 149 -15.98 -8.71 20.70
N TRP A 150 -15.84 -8.74 19.36
CA TRP A 150 -14.56 -8.99 18.67
C TRP A 150 -13.82 -7.72 18.27
N ARG A 151 -14.43 -6.55 18.45
CA ARG A 151 -13.88 -5.27 17.98
C ARG A 151 -12.48 -5.00 18.52
N LEU A 152 -12.28 -5.10 19.84
CA LEU A 152 -10.99 -4.81 20.45
C LEU A 152 -9.90 -5.80 19.99
N GLU A 153 -10.27 -7.06 19.86
CA GLU A 153 -9.34 -8.12 19.42
C GLU A 153 -8.94 -7.95 17.95
N ALA A 154 -9.88 -7.64 17.06
CA ALA A 154 -9.60 -7.35 15.66
C ALA A 154 -8.65 -6.15 15.48
N ILE A 155 -8.84 -5.10 16.28
CA ILE A 155 -7.93 -3.94 16.32
C ILE A 155 -6.54 -4.36 16.82
N ARG A 156 -6.48 -5.10 17.93
CA ARG A 156 -5.22 -5.57 18.53
C ARG A 156 -4.39 -6.40 17.54
N ILE A 157 -5.02 -7.30 16.81
CA ILE A 157 -4.38 -8.14 15.79
C ILE A 157 -3.89 -7.30 14.62
N ALA A 158 -4.72 -6.38 14.13
CA ALA A 158 -4.31 -5.50 13.05
C ALA A 158 -3.11 -4.63 13.45
N GLU A 159 -3.12 -4.04 14.65
CA GLU A 159 -2.01 -3.27 15.19
C GLU A 159 -0.75 -4.12 15.41
N HIS A 160 -0.91 -5.37 15.85
CA HIS A 160 0.21 -6.30 16.00
C HIS A 160 0.85 -6.60 14.63
N ARG A 161 0.04 -6.93 13.62
CA ARG A 161 0.50 -7.17 12.25
C ARG A 161 1.19 -5.94 11.66
N LEU A 162 0.59 -4.77 11.84
CA LEU A 162 1.18 -3.51 11.41
C LEU A 162 2.54 -3.25 12.06
N ARG A 163 2.64 -3.39 13.40
CA ARG A 163 3.91 -3.21 14.12
C ARG A 163 4.98 -4.23 13.73
N SER A 164 4.59 -5.45 13.40
CA SER A 164 5.52 -6.50 12.94
C SER A 164 6.10 -6.19 11.55
N ARG A 165 5.36 -5.46 10.71
CA ARG A 165 5.73 -5.17 9.31
C ARG A 165 6.35 -3.80 9.14
N ARG A 166 5.99 -2.83 9.97
CA ARG A 166 6.39 -1.44 9.85
C ARG A 166 6.84 -0.89 11.21
N PRO A 167 8.00 -0.21 11.27
CA PRO A 167 8.37 0.60 12.42
C PRO A 167 7.48 1.84 12.43
N LEU A 168 6.24 1.66 12.88
CA LEU A 168 5.30 2.76 12.98
C LEU A 168 5.77 3.69 14.10
N GLY A 169 6.08 4.94 13.76
CA GLY A 169 5.94 6.02 14.74
C GLY A 169 4.51 5.99 15.28
N GLN A 170 4.33 6.30 16.58
CA GLN A 170 3.04 6.22 17.31
C GLN A 170 1.82 6.33 16.38
N VAL A 171 1.23 5.18 16.02
CA VAL A 171 -0.02 5.17 15.25
C VAL A 171 -1.06 5.82 16.14
N ARG A 172 -1.55 7.00 15.73
CA ARG A 172 -2.62 7.67 16.45
C ARG A 172 -3.84 6.73 16.48
N SER A 173 -4.33 6.45 17.67
CA SER A 173 -5.45 5.56 17.94
C SER A 173 -6.69 5.94 17.10
N GLY A 174 -7.29 4.98 16.41
CA GLY A 174 -8.48 5.20 15.56
C GLY A 174 -8.64 4.17 14.43
N ILE A 175 -9.74 4.27 13.65
CA ILE A 175 -10.12 3.39 12.51
C ILE A 175 -9.04 3.31 11.40
N ASN A 176 -8.01 4.14 11.50
CA ASN A 176 -6.88 4.24 10.59
C ASN A 176 -6.03 2.96 10.45
N TRP A 177 -6.10 2.05 11.42
CA TRP A 177 -5.37 0.77 11.32
C TRP A 177 -5.81 -0.06 10.12
N ALA A 178 -7.09 -0.02 9.74
CA ALA A 178 -7.61 -0.89 8.68
C ALA A 178 -7.05 -0.48 7.32
N ARG A 179 -6.98 0.83 7.05
CA ARG A 179 -6.41 1.33 5.81
C ARG A 179 -4.89 1.16 5.80
N ALA A 180 -4.21 1.52 6.90
CA ALA A 180 -2.78 1.30 7.01
C ALA A 180 -2.39 -0.17 6.77
N LEU A 181 -3.17 -1.12 7.34
CA LEU A 181 -2.94 -2.55 7.13
C LEU A 181 -3.28 -2.97 5.69
N ALA A 182 -4.34 -2.43 5.09
CA ALA A 182 -4.71 -2.72 3.71
C ALA A 182 -3.62 -2.26 2.72
N ALA A 183 -3.04 -1.09 2.93
CA ALA A 183 -1.89 -0.63 2.15
C ALA A 183 -0.66 -1.49 2.33
N GLU A 184 -0.34 -1.89 3.57
CA GLU A 184 0.78 -2.78 3.84
C GLU A 184 0.57 -4.15 3.18
N GLU A 185 -0.66 -4.68 3.21
CA GLU A 185 -1.03 -5.92 2.52
C GLU A 185 -0.94 -5.79 0.99
N ALA A 186 -1.41 -4.67 0.42
CA ALA A 186 -1.32 -4.39 -1.01
C ALA A 186 0.14 -4.27 -1.46
N LEU A 187 0.97 -3.56 -0.69
CA LEU A 187 2.39 -3.41 -0.98
C LEU A 187 3.13 -4.75 -0.85
N PHE A 188 2.86 -5.51 0.22
CA PHE A 188 3.41 -6.86 0.38
C PHE A 188 3.02 -7.79 -0.77
N ALA A 189 1.77 -7.73 -1.23
CA ALA A 189 1.32 -8.51 -2.38
C ALA A 189 2.03 -8.10 -3.68
N ALA A 190 2.37 -6.82 -3.84
CA ALA A 190 3.00 -6.28 -5.04
C ALA A 190 4.52 -6.50 -5.11
N VAL A 191 5.26 -6.32 -4.00
CA VAL A 191 6.73 -6.41 -3.99
C VAL A 191 7.31 -7.51 -3.09
N GLY A 192 6.46 -8.27 -2.40
CA GLY A 192 6.88 -9.28 -1.44
C GLY A 192 7.32 -8.71 -0.09
N PRO A 193 8.04 -9.49 0.74
CA PRO A 193 8.42 -9.08 2.08
C PRO A 193 9.41 -7.92 2.10
N ARG A 194 9.31 -7.08 3.13
CA ARG A 194 10.25 -5.97 3.37
C ARG A 194 11.69 -6.49 3.49
N PRO A 195 12.62 -6.02 2.65
CA PRO A 195 14.02 -6.41 2.78
C PRO A 195 14.64 -5.87 4.07
N LYS A 196 15.66 -6.57 4.58
CA LYS A 196 16.40 -6.16 5.79
C LYS A 196 17.44 -5.06 5.51
N HIS A 197 17.82 -4.87 4.24
CA HIS A 197 18.76 -3.83 3.85
C HIS A 197 18.05 -2.49 3.62
N ALA A 198 18.83 -1.41 3.72
CA ALA A 198 18.33 -0.08 3.48
C ALA A 198 18.21 0.27 1.98
N TRP A 199 17.25 1.13 1.64
CA TRP A 199 16.95 1.54 0.26
C TRP A 199 18.15 2.14 -0.48
N TRP A 200 19.07 2.83 0.19
CA TRP A 200 20.23 3.42 -0.48
C TRP A 200 21.20 2.38 -1.06
N ARG A 201 21.13 1.11 -0.64
CA ARG A 201 21.88 0.02 -1.28
C ARG A 201 21.34 -0.34 -2.67
N GLU A 202 20.08 -0.01 -2.94
CA GLU A 202 19.41 -0.22 -4.22
C GLU A 202 19.58 0.98 -5.17
N TRP A 203 20.13 2.11 -4.68
CA TRP A 203 20.20 3.36 -5.43
C TRP A 203 20.92 3.23 -6.77
N ALA A 204 22.13 2.69 -6.79
CA ALA A 204 22.93 2.60 -8.00
C ALA A 204 22.29 1.74 -9.11
N PRO A 205 21.88 0.47 -8.85
CA PRO A 205 21.21 -0.32 -9.88
C PRO A 205 19.86 0.29 -10.31
N MET A 206 19.07 0.82 -9.37
CA MET A 206 17.79 1.48 -9.67
C MET A 206 17.99 2.68 -10.60
N ARG A 207 19.04 3.48 -10.37
CA ARG A 207 19.34 4.64 -11.20
C ARG A 207 19.81 4.30 -12.61
N VAL A 208 20.63 3.26 -12.76
CA VAL A 208 21.04 2.79 -14.09
C VAL A 208 19.80 2.35 -14.88
N GLU A 209 18.91 1.60 -14.25
CA GLU A 209 17.67 1.15 -14.89
C GLU A 209 16.71 2.30 -15.23
N GLU A 210 16.55 3.28 -14.34
CA GLU A 210 15.76 4.49 -14.61
C GLU A 210 16.30 5.24 -15.85
N VAL A 211 17.61 5.39 -15.97
CA VAL A 211 18.25 6.05 -17.13
C VAL A 211 17.92 5.32 -18.43
N LEU A 212 17.97 3.99 -18.41
CA LEU A 212 17.64 3.16 -19.57
C LEU A 212 16.15 3.26 -19.95
N LEU A 213 15.26 3.22 -18.96
CA LEU A 213 13.81 3.29 -19.18
C LEU A 213 13.36 4.66 -19.68
N THR A 214 13.96 5.74 -19.17
CA THR A 214 13.57 7.12 -19.51
C THR A 214 14.31 7.67 -20.74
N GLY A 215 15.13 6.86 -21.41
CA GLY A 215 15.87 7.28 -22.60
C GLY A 215 16.91 8.38 -22.34
N GLN A 216 17.38 8.53 -21.10
CA GLN A 216 18.42 9.51 -20.76
C GLN A 216 19.74 9.15 -21.45
N PRO A 217 20.64 10.13 -21.70
CA PRO A 217 21.90 9.88 -22.39
C PRO A 217 22.72 8.73 -21.76
N GLN A 218 23.25 7.83 -22.60
CA GLN A 218 23.96 6.62 -22.15
C GLN A 218 25.12 6.88 -21.18
N ARG A 219 25.74 8.07 -21.22
CA ARG A 219 26.77 8.47 -20.24
C ARG A 219 26.28 8.43 -18.79
N TYR A 220 24.96 8.45 -18.56
CA TYR A 220 24.37 8.31 -17.24
C TYR A 220 24.07 6.85 -16.87
N ALA A 221 24.19 5.88 -17.79
CA ALA A 221 23.88 4.47 -17.55
C ALA A 221 25.07 3.69 -16.93
N HIS A 222 25.90 4.37 -16.13
CA HIS A 222 27.07 3.78 -15.48
C HIS A 222 26.90 3.75 -13.96
N ALA A 223 26.94 2.55 -13.36
CA ALA A 223 26.72 2.35 -11.92
C ALA A 223 27.70 3.15 -11.04
N ALA A 224 28.96 3.28 -11.46
CA ALA A 224 30.00 4.03 -10.75
C ALA A 224 29.64 5.51 -10.49
N LEU A 225 28.74 6.10 -11.29
CA LEU A 225 28.25 7.47 -11.03
C LEU A 225 27.37 7.54 -9.78
N TYR A 226 26.66 6.47 -9.46
CA TYR A 226 25.66 6.40 -8.39
C TYR A 226 26.15 5.65 -7.15
N GLU A 227 27.24 4.88 -7.27
CA GLU A 227 27.95 4.26 -6.16
C GLU A 227 28.49 5.29 -5.15
N PRO A 228 28.88 4.87 -3.92
CA PRO A 228 29.51 5.76 -2.96
C PRO A 228 30.69 6.52 -3.58
N ARG A 229 30.76 7.84 -3.32
CA ARG A 229 31.72 8.80 -3.90
C ARG A 229 31.51 9.15 -5.39
N GLY A 230 30.58 8.51 -6.07
CA GLY A 230 30.17 8.90 -7.42
C GLY A 230 29.52 10.29 -7.44
N ALA A 231 29.60 10.98 -8.58
CA ALA A 231 29.07 12.34 -8.77
C ALA A 231 27.54 12.45 -8.61
N MET A 232 26.84 11.32 -8.68
CA MET A 232 25.40 11.14 -8.52
C MET A 232 25.08 10.16 -7.37
N SER A 233 26.02 9.95 -6.45
CA SER A 233 25.79 9.18 -5.23
C SER A 233 24.65 9.78 -4.39
N VAL A 234 24.05 8.99 -3.50
CA VAL A 234 22.99 9.47 -2.60
C VAL A 234 23.41 10.75 -1.88
N MET A 235 24.63 10.80 -1.33
CA MET A 235 25.15 11.99 -0.64
C MET A 235 25.32 13.18 -1.56
N SER A 236 25.91 12.99 -2.74
CA SER A 236 26.06 14.07 -3.73
C SER A 236 24.71 14.65 -4.14
N MET A 237 23.69 13.79 -4.28
CA MET A 237 22.34 14.21 -4.64
C MET A 237 21.64 14.92 -3.49
N LEU A 238 21.72 14.42 -2.25
CA LEU A 238 21.15 15.14 -1.10
C LEU A 238 21.80 16.52 -0.92
N CYS A 239 23.11 16.65 -1.12
CA CYS A 239 23.78 17.96 -1.13
C CYS A 239 23.27 18.86 -2.26
N ARG A 240 23.11 18.32 -3.48
CA ARG A 240 22.60 19.08 -4.63
C ARG A 240 21.17 19.59 -4.41
N TYR A 241 20.33 18.82 -3.72
CA TYR A 241 18.95 19.17 -3.42
C TYR A 241 18.74 19.64 -1.97
N ALA A 242 19.77 20.19 -1.33
CA ALA A 242 19.70 20.65 0.07
C ALA A 242 18.57 21.66 0.31
N GLY A 243 18.27 22.54 -0.65
CA GLY A 243 17.16 23.48 -0.55
C GLY A 243 15.78 22.79 -0.47
N GLY A 244 15.56 21.75 -1.29
CA GLY A 244 14.34 20.96 -1.26
C GLY A 244 14.20 20.20 0.06
N LEU A 245 15.31 19.60 0.54
CA LEU A 245 15.33 18.91 1.83
C LEU A 245 15.06 19.87 3.00
N SER A 246 15.61 21.08 2.98
CA SER A 246 15.35 22.10 3.99
C SER A 246 13.87 22.43 4.05
N TRP A 247 13.24 22.68 2.89
CA TRP A 247 11.80 22.93 2.84
C TRP A 247 10.98 21.75 3.39
N MET A 248 11.32 20.51 3.02
CA MET A 248 10.63 19.32 3.55
C MET A 248 10.80 19.22 5.07
N PHE A 249 11.99 19.49 5.59
CA PHE A 249 12.23 19.50 7.03
C PHE A 249 11.40 20.56 7.75
N ASP A 250 11.38 21.79 7.23
CA ASP A 250 10.56 22.89 7.76
C ASP A 250 9.06 22.57 7.69
N ALA A 251 8.64 21.81 6.67
CA ALA A 251 7.29 21.29 6.55
C ALA A 251 6.99 20.11 7.49
N GLY A 252 7.94 19.67 8.32
CA GLY A 252 7.77 18.63 9.35
C GLY A 252 8.08 17.21 8.89
N TRP A 253 8.80 17.02 7.78
CA TRP A 253 9.25 15.69 7.36
C TRP A 253 10.45 15.23 8.19
N ALA A 254 10.47 13.95 8.57
CA ALA A 254 11.70 13.36 9.11
C ALA A 254 12.77 13.30 8.02
N LEU A 255 14.04 13.56 8.37
CA LEU A 255 15.14 13.68 7.39
C LEU A 255 15.26 12.45 6.47
N HIS A 256 15.15 11.24 7.02
CA HIS A 256 15.23 10.00 6.24
C HIS A 256 14.03 9.83 5.29
N GLN A 257 12.83 10.27 5.68
CA GLN A 257 11.63 10.25 4.84
C GLN A 257 11.73 11.28 3.73
N ALA A 258 12.19 12.49 4.04
CA ALA A 258 12.44 13.54 3.04
C ALA A 258 13.47 13.08 2.00
N ALA A 259 14.59 12.48 2.44
CA ALA A 259 15.62 11.94 1.55
C ALA A 259 15.08 10.84 0.63
N ALA A 260 14.36 9.86 1.18
CA ALA A 260 13.76 8.78 0.40
C ALA A 260 12.73 9.32 -0.60
N CYS A 261 11.79 10.16 -0.14
CA CYS A 261 10.75 10.75 -0.96
C CYS A 261 11.32 11.58 -2.12
N LEU A 262 12.30 12.44 -1.81
CA LEU A 262 12.93 13.31 -2.80
C LEU A 262 13.72 12.52 -3.84
N LEU A 263 14.61 11.63 -3.40
CA LEU A 263 15.50 10.93 -4.33
C LEU A 263 14.76 9.84 -5.10
N ILE A 264 13.97 9.01 -4.42
CA ILE A 264 13.24 7.91 -5.07
C ILE A 264 12.12 8.48 -5.95
N GLY A 265 11.33 9.43 -5.43
CA GLY A 265 10.22 10.04 -6.17
C GLY A 265 10.63 10.91 -7.36
N THR A 266 11.90 11.36 -7.41
CA THR A 266 12.41 12.14 -8.56
C THR A 266 13.20 11.28 -9.55
N PHE A 267 13.82 10.20 -9.08
CA PHE A 267 14.84 9.47 -9.85
C PHE A 267 14.67 7.95 -9.88
N GLY A 268 13.59 7.38 -9.37
CA GLY A 268 13.38 5.93 -9.40
C GLY A 268 11.97 5.51 -9.77
N THR A 269 11.16 6.44 -10.30
CA THR A 269 9.72 6.21 -10.46
C THR A 269 9.41 5.23 -11.59
N ALA A 270 10.09 5.33 -12.73
CA ALA A 270 9.90 4.39 -13.84
C ALA A 270 10.41 2.98 -13.50
N ALA A 271 11.58 2.89 -12.86
CA ALA A 271 12.16 1.63 -12.42
C ALA A 271 11.28 0.93 -11.38
N ILE A 272 10.82 1.65 -10.35
CA ILE A 272 9.88 1.10 -9.36
C ILE A 272 8.56 0.71 -10.04
N GLY A 273 8.05 1.56 -10.93
CA GLY A 273 6.81 1.30 -11.66
C GLY A 273 6.85 0.02 -12.50
N LEU A 274 7.96 -0.23 -13.19
CA LEU A 274 8.19 -1.46 -13.95
C LEU A 274 8.12 -2.70 -13.03
N HIS A 275 8.85 -2.68 -11.91
CA HIS A 275 8.94 -3.85 -11.03
C HIS A 275 7.65 -4.11 -10.26
N LEU A 276 6.93 -3.07 -9.87
CA LEU A 276 5.59 -3.22 -9.29
C LEU A 276 4.60 -3.86 -10.26
N ARG A 277 4.60 -3.43 -11.52
CA ARG A 277 3.72 -4.00 -12.56
C ARG A 277 4.03 -5.48 -12.82
N CYS A 278 5.31 -5.85 -12.76
CA CYS A 278 5.77 -7.22 -12.97
C CYS A 278 5.68 -8.10 -11.70
N GLY A 279 5.22 -7.58 -10.57
CA GLY A 279 5.21 -8.32 -9.29
C GLY A 279 6.61 -8.72 -8.81
N SER A 280 7.62 -7.91 -9.14
CA SER A 280 9.03 -8.16 -8.86
C SER A 280 9.44 -7.52 -7.54
N ALA A 281 10.18 -8.27 -6.71
CA ALA A 281 10.76 -7.76 -5.47
C ALA A 281 12.00 -6.86 -5.69
N LYS A 282 12.38 -6.60 -6.95
CA LYS A 282 13.51 -5.73 -7.26
C LYS A 282 13.16 -4.30 -6.84
N TYR A 283 14.04 -3.70 -6.04
CA TYR A 283 13.84 -2.40 -5.40
C TYR A 283 12.73 -2.36 -4.34
N ALA A 284 12.43 -3.50 -3.71
CA ALA A 284 11.46 -3.55 -2.62
C ALA A 284 11.83 -2.61 -1.46
N ALA A 285 13.11 -2.49 -1.07
CA ALA A 285 13.47 -1.62 0.05
C ALA A 285 13.21 -0.14 -0.27
N SER A 286 13.47 0.28 -1.52
CA SER A 286 13.17 1.62 -2.04
C SER A 286 11.67 1.87 -2.12
N THR A 287 10.91 0.89 -2.61
CA THR A 287 9.44 0.99 -2.70
C THR A 287 8.82 1.15 -1.30
N TYR A 288 9.25 0.32 -0.33
CA TYR A 288 8.82 0.43 1.05
C TYR A 288 9.23 1.76 1.69
N ALA A 289 10.48 2.20 1.54
CA ALA A 289 10.94 3.47 2.10
C ALA A 289 10.17 4.67 1.54
N TYR A 290 9.87 4.65 0.24
CA TYR A 290 9.09 5.68 -0.44
C TYR A 290 7.63 5.70 0.04
N CYS A 291 6.96 4.54 0.04
CA CYS A 291 5.58 4.43 0.51
C CYS A 291 5.45 4.77 2.00
N ASP A 292 6.44 4.40 2.83
CA ASP A 292 6.49 4.76 4.25
C ASP A 292 6.58 6.27 4.44
N ALA A 293 7.44 6.95 3.68
CA ALA A 293 7.61 8.40 3.72
C ALA A 293 6.31 9.13 3.34
N LEU A 294 5.68 8.73 2.23
CA LEU A 294 4.42 9.28 1.76
C LEU A 294 3.28 9.03 2.75
N SER A 295 3.14 7.79 3.24
CA SER A 295 2.10 7.46 4.21
C SER A 295 2.25 8.27 5.49
N ALA A 296 3.48 8.45 5.99
CA ALA A 296 3.73 9.29 7.17
C ALA A 296 3.30 10.74 6.95
N ARG A 297 3.56 11.29 5.75
CA ARG A 297 3.11 12.63 5.36
C ARG A 297 1.59 12.74 5.26
N ALA A 298 0.92 11.73 4.70
CA ALA A 298 -0.53 11.74 4.54
C ALA A 298 -1.27 11.96 5.87
N TRP A 299 -0.73 11.44 6.97
CA TRP A 299 -1.29 11.58 8.31
C TRP A 299 -1.07 12.96 8.95
N SER A 300 -0.11 13.75 8.47
CA SER A 300 0.22 15.06 9.06
C SER A 300 -0.46 16.24 8.35
N LEU A 301 -1.04 16.02 7.17
CA LEU A 301 -1.65 17.08 6.37
C LEU A 301 -3.10 17.36 6.79
N ALA A 302 -3.38 18.62 7.14
CA ALA A 302 -4.72 19.06 7.51
C ALA A 302 -5.59 19.43 6.30
N ALA A 303 -5.03 20.04 5.26
CA ALA A 303 -5.77 20.50 4.08
C ALA A 303 -5.78 19.44 2.97
N ALA A 304 -6.83 19.44 2.14
CA ALA A 304 -6.79 18.74 0.85
C ALA A 304 -5.78 19.42 -0.08
N ALA A 305 -5.17 18.66 -0.99
CA ALA A 305 -4.37 19.28 -2.03
C ALA A 305 -5.30 20.11 -2.96
N PRO A 306 -4.84 21.26 -3.46
CA PRO A 306 -5.54 21.96 -4.53
C PRO A 306 -5.58 21.08 -5.79
N LEU A 307 -6.30 21.53 -6.82
CA LEU A 307 -6.21 20.92 -8.13
C LEU A 307 -4.75 20.97 -8.61
N THR A 308 -4.23 19.81 -8.98
CA THR A 308 -2.89 19.68 -9.54
C THR A 308 -2.95 18.99 -10.89
N TYR A 309 -1.93 19.24 -11.70
CA TYR A 309 -1.90 18.86 -13.10
C TYR A 309 -0.61 18.12 -13.42
N SER A 310 -0.71 17.18 -14.35
CA SER A 310 0.43 16.54 -14.99
C SER A 310 0.12 16.21 -16.44
N ALA A 311 1.12 16.20 -17.31
CA ALA A 311 0.95 15.83 -18.71
C ALA A 311 0.92 14.31 -18.84
N ILE A 312 0.04 13.77 -19.69
CA ILE A 312 0.00 12.32 -19.93
C ILE A 312 1.30 11.87 -20.59
N ASP A 313 1.77 12.59 -21.60
CA ASP A 313 2.97 12.25 -22.37
C ASP A 313 3.98 13.41 -22.41
N GLY A 314 5.16 13.15 -22.97
CA GLY A 314 6.28 14.06 -23.11
C GLY A 314 7.37 13.80 -22.06
N VAL A 315 8.37 14.66 -22.05
CA VAL A 315 9.45 14.58 -21.06
C VAL A 315 8.84 14.80 -19.67
N PHE A 316 8.97 13.81 -18.79
CA PHE A 316 8.34 13.75 -17.47
C PHE A 316 6.81 13.53 -17.48
N GLY A 317 6.23 13.13 -18.61
CA GLY A 317 4.83 12.74 -18.69
C GLY A 317 4.54 11.46 -17.90
N LEU A 318 3.30 11.32 -17.45
CA LEU A 318 2.83 10.17 -16.65
C LEU A 318 3.05 8.83 -17.36
N GLY A 319 2.86 8.79 -18.68
CA GLY A 319 3.04 7.60 -19.53
C GLY A 319 4.49 7.14 -19.62
N THR A 320 5.47 8.04 -19.39
CA THR A 320 6.89 7.68 -19.37
C THR A 320 7.24 6.87 -18.12
N THR A 321 6.62 7.16 -16.97
CA THR A 321 6.88 6.43 -15.72
C THR A 321 5.94 5.24 -15.56
N ASP A 322 4.72 5.34 -16.09
CA ASP A 322 3.70 4.30 -16.01
C ASP A 322 2.78 4.30 -17.23
N THR A 323 2.93 3.28 -18.08
CA THR A 323 2.21 3.17 -19.35
C THR A 323 0.70 3.05 -19.20
N VAL A 324 0.17 2.74 -18.02
CA VAL A 324 -1.29 2.73 -17.77
C VAL A 324 -1.93 4.09 -18.04
N TRP A 325 -1.16 5.18 -17.90
CA TRP A 325 -1.66 6.53 -18.15
C TRP A 325 -1.94 6.81 -19.63
N LEU A 326 -1.29 6.08 -20.55
CA LEU A 326 -1.46 6.29 -22.00
C LEU A 326 -2.87 5.93 -22.49
N MET A 327 -3.62 5.09 -21.76
CA MET A 327 -5.02 4.83 -22.12
C MET A 327 -5.91 6.07 -21.97
N LEU A 328 -5.46 7.07 -21.18
CA LEU A 328 -6.19 8.33 -21.07
C LEU A 328 -5.99 9.23 -22.30
N GLU A 329 -5.12 8.88 -23.25
CA GLU A 329 -4.97 9.58 -24.52
C GLU A 329 -6.14 9.32 -25.47
N ASP A 330 -6.85 8.21 -25.28
CA ASP A 330 -8.04 7.87 -26.06
C ASP A 330 -9.12 8.94 -25.90
N GLU A 331 -9.76 9.32 -27.01
CA GLU A 331 -10.87 10.27 -27.01
C GLU A 331 -12.13 9.66 -26.35
N GLU A 332 -12.25 8.34 -26.34
CA GLU A 332 -13.39 7.58 -25.83
C GLU A 332 -13.30 7.25 -24.33
N VAL A 333 -12.43 7.94 -23.58
CA VAL A 333 -12.30 7.73 -22.11
C VAL A 333 -13.64 8.01 -21.41
N GLU A 334 -14.23 6.96 -20.86
CA GLU A 334 -15.53 7.03 -20.18
C GLU A 334 -15.43 7.49 -18.72
N LYS A 335 -16.46 8.22 -18.28
CA LYS A 335 -16.67 8.53 -16.86
C LYS A 335 -16.85 7.24 -16.06
N GLY A 336 -16.15 7.14 -14.94
CA GLY A 336 -16.18 5.99 -14.05
C GLY A 336 -15.15 4.92 -14.38
N MET A 337 -14.40 5.07 -15.48
CA MET A 337 -13.24 4.22 -15.77
C MET A 337 -12.28 4.21 -14.59
N GLN A 338 -11.81 3.02 -14.21
CA GLN A 338 -10.98 2.79 -13.03
C GLN A 338 -9.72 2.01 -13.38
N PHE A 339 -8.60 2.42 -12.80
CA PHE A 339 -7.33 1.72 -12.95
C PHE A 339 -6.39 1.96 -11.78
N GLN A 340 -5.37 1.12 -11.66
CA GLN A 340 -4.37 1.24 -10.61
C GLN A 340 -3.02 1.65 -11.19
N THR A 341 -2.35 2.61 -10.54
CA THR A 341 -1.00 3.02 -10.91
C THR A 341 0.05 2.03 -10.39
N SER A 342 1.13 1.86 -11.12
CA SER A 342 2.32 1.14 -10.68
C SER A 342 3.46 2.09 -10.31
N ALA A 343 3.52 3.30 -10.86
CA ALA A 343 4.55 4.28 -10.50
C ALA A 343 4.02 5.39 -9.59
N ALA A 344 4.96 6.06 -8.92
CA ALA A 344 4.68 7.34 -8.29
C ALA A 344 4.39 8.40 -9.35
N VAL A 345 3.46 9.30 -9.04
CA VAL A 345 3.11 10.42 -9.93
C VAL A 345 3.54 11.72 -9.30
N MET A 346 4.16 12.58 -10.11
CA MET A 346 4.40 13.98 -9.79
C MET A 346 3.33 14.82 -10.50
N ALA A 347 2.67 15.69 -9.73
CA ALA A 347 1.73 16.68 -10.23
C ALA A 347 2.08 18.04 -9.63
N SER A 348 1.70 19.13 -10.30
CA SER A 348 1.97 20.48 -9.80
C SER A 348 0.72 21.34 -9.82
N VAL A 349 0.62 22.29 -8.88
CA VAL A 349 -0.48 23.25 -8.84
C VAL A 349 -0.53 24.00 -10.15
N GLU A 350 0.60 24.59 -10.53
CA GLU A 350 0.77 25.13 -11.88
C GLU A 350 1.20 23.99 -12.78
N PRO A 351 0.60 23.80 -13.95
CA PRO A 351 1.04 22.77 -14.88
C PRO A 351 2.48 23.02 -15.35
N VAL A 352 3.43 22.40 -14.66
CA VAL A 352 4.87 22.49 -14.94
C VAL A 352 5.13 21.89 -16.32
N GLY A 353 5.86 22.60 -17.17
CA GLY A 353 6.03 22.25 -18.59
C GLY A 353 5.01 22.91 -19.53
N MET A 354 4.08 23.72 -19.00
CA MET A 354 3.24 24.63 -19.78
C MET A 354 3.77 26.06 -19.77
N GLN A 355 5.01 26.27 -20.20
CA GLN A 355 5.15 27.39 -21.13
C GLN A 355 4.29 26.96 -22.32
N GLU A 356 3.07 27.50 -22.41
CA GLU A 356 2.31 27.37 -23.65
C GLU A 356 3.30 27.71 -24.76
N PRO A 357 3.49 26.82 -25.75
CA PRO A 357 4.32 27.16 -26.88
C PRO A 357 3.83 28.54 -27.34
N GLN A 358 4.73 29.53 -27.33
CA GLN A 358 4.39 30.90 -27.71
C GLN A 358 3.81 30.94 -29.13
N GLU A 359 4.08 29.88 -29.90
CA GLU A 359 3.55 29.67 -31.23
C GLU A 359 2.17 28.98 -31.19
N PRO A 360 1.15 29.57 -31.83
CA PRO A 360 -0.22 29.06 -31.88
C PRO A 360 -0.39 27.76 -32.68
N THR A 361 0.69 27.20 -33.23
CA THR A 361 0.68 26.05 -34.15
C THR A 361 0.67 24.69 -33.47
N VAL A 362 0.88 24.60 -32.15
CA VAL A 362 0.84 23.30 -31.45
C VAL A 362 -0.59 22.94 -31.06
N ALA A 363 -1.42 22.66 -32.06
CA ALA A 363 -2.77 22.11 -31.87
C ALA A 363 -2.75 20.70 -31.22
N ASN A 364 -1.58 20.07 -31.10
CA ASN A 364 -1.42 18.67 -30.69
C ASN A 364 -0.60 18.50 -29.41
N ALA A 365 -0.68 19.44 -28.47
CA ALA A 365 0.01 19.24 -27.20
C ALA A 365 -0.66 18.11 -26.40
N PRO A 366 0.12 17.27 -25.68
CA PRO A 366 -0.42 16.07 -25.03
C PRO A 366 -1.50 16.45 -24.00
N PRO A 367 -2.54 15.60 -23.83
CA PRO A 367 -3.59 15.88 -22.87
C PRO A 367 -3.04 15.94 -21.44
N LEU A 368 -3.79 16.61 -20.57
CA LEU A 368 -3.44 16.77 -19.17
C LEU A 368 -4.34 15.91 -18.30
N VAL A 369 -3.81 15.51 -17.16
CA VAL A 369 -4.59 14.94 -16.06
C VAL A 369 -4.71 15.98 -14.96
N CYS A 370 -5.95 16.26 -14.54
CA CYS A 370 -6.25 17.09 -13.38
C CYS A 370 -6.65 16.20 -12.21
N PHE A 371 -5.84 16.21 -11.15
CA PHE A 371 -6.06 15.37 -9.98
C PHE A 371 -6.93 16.09 -8.94
N HIS A 372 -8.02 15.43 -8.57
CA HIS A 372 -8.88 15.83 -7.47
C HIS A 372 -8.45 15.11 -6.19
N SER A 373 -8.06 15.89 -5.19
CA SER A 373 -7.79 15.36 -3.85
C SER A 373 -9.11 15.17 -3.12
N GLU A 374 -9.56 13.92 -2.98
CA GLU A 374 -10.72 13.64 -2.14
C GLU A 374 -10.34 13.81 -0.66
N LEU A 375 -11.15 14.58 0.08
CA LEU A 375 -11.20 14.42 1.53
C LEU A 375 -11.81 13.04 1.77
N ALA A 376 -11.03 12.10 2.31
CA ALA A 376 -11.61 10.84 2.77
C ALA A 376 -12.84 11.14 3.65
N ALA A 377 -13.90 10.33 3.59
CA ALA A 377 -15.15 10.57 4.32
C ALA A 377 -14.98 10.77 5.85
N ASN A 378 -13.83 10.38 6.40
CA ASN A 378 -13.41 10.60 7.78
C ASN A 378 -12.41 11.76 7.98
N GLY A 379 -12.21 12.61 6.98
CA GLY A 379 -11.45 13.85 7.01
C GLY A 379 -9.93 13.74 7.12
N MET A 380 -9.33 12.56 7.29
CA MET A 380 -7.94 12.48 7.76
C MET A 380 -6.88 12.08 6.71
N LEU A 381 -7.23 11.32 5.68
CA LEU A 381 -6.23 10.83 4.72
C LEU A 381 -6.24 11.64 3.43
N ARG A 382 -5.05 11.82 2.86
CA ARG A 382 -4.80 12.64 1.68
C ARG A 382 -4.11 11.80 0.62
N SER A 383 -4.66 11.80 -0.59
CA SER A 383 -4.13 11.02 -1.71
C SER A 383 -2.95 11.70 -2.41
N LEU A 384 -2.95 13.04 -2.43
CA LEU A 384 -1.89 13.87 -3.02
C LEU A 384 -1.12 14.59 -1.92
N LEU A 385 0.20 14.43 -1.92
CA LEU A 385 1.06 14.83 -0.83
C LEU A 385 2.02 15.91 -1.27
N GLN A 386 1.98 17.05 -0.60
CA GLN A 386 2.86 18.17 -0.94
C GLN A 386 4.33 17.84 -0.64
N VAL A 387 5.17 17.85 -1.67
CA VAL A 387 6.62 17.57 -1.60
C VAL A 387 7.48 18.78 -1.95
N SER A 388 6.87 19.84 -2.47
CA SER A 388 7.46 21.18 -2.61
C SER A 388 6.35 22.24 -2.51
N PRO A 389 6.66 23.55 -2.51
CA PRO A 389 5.62 24.59 -2.54
C PRO A 389 4.58 24.40 -3.64
N THR A 390 4.98 23.90 -4.81
CA THR A 390 4.13 23.74 -5.99
C THR A 390 3.87 22.29 -6.39
N ASN A 391 4.68 21.34 -5.92
CA ASN A 391 4.62 19.95 -6.38
C ASN A 391 4.00 19.03 -5.34
N TYR A 392 3.22 18.09 -5.86
CA TYR A 392 2.51 17.06 -5.12
C TYR A 392 2.88 15.70 -5.70
N GLN A 393 2.95 14.70 -4.81
CA GLN A 393 3.21 13.33 -5.19
C GLN A 393 2.04 12.42 -4.80
N LEU A 394 1.83 11.43 -5.65
CA LEU A 394 0.92 10.31 -5.46
C LEU A 394 1.76 9.04 -5.26
N PRO A 395 1.52 8.24 -4.21
CA PRO A 395 2.12 6.91 -4.08
C PRO A 395 1.81 5.99 -5.28
N PRO A 396 2.67 4.99 -5.55
CA PRO A 396 2.29 3.89 -6.42
C PRO A 396 1.10 3.12 -5.83
N LEU A 397 0.49 2.24 -6.64
CA LEU A 397 -0.67 1.43 -6.28
C LEU A 397 -1.93 2.24 -5.95
N ALA A 398 -1.96 3.52 -6.33
CA ALA A 398 -3.13 4.36 -6.18
C ALA A 398 -4.20 3.95 -7.19
N GLN A 399 -5.46 3.94 -6.74
CA GLN A 399 -6.62 3.74 -7.59
C GLN A 399 -7.05 5.09 -8.16
N ILE A 400 -7.13 5.16 -9.48
CA ILE A 400 -7.57 6.32 -10.24
C ILE A 400 -8.98 6.05 -10.75
N THR A 401 -9.86 7.05 -10.65
CA THR A 401 -11.20 7.02 -11.23
C THR A 401 -11.40 8.24 -12.12
N VAL A 402 -11.75 8.05 -13.38
CA VAL A 402 -12.10 9.15 -14.28
C VAL A 402 -13.43 9.76 -13.86
N LEU A 403 -13.43 11.06 -13.60
CA LEU A 403 -14.64 11.80 -13.21
C LEU A 403 -15.38 12.37 -14.43
N TYR A 404 -14.63 13.02 -15.32
CA TYR A 404 -15.11 13.60 -16.57
C TYR A 404 -13.90 14.10 -17.39
N THR A 405 -14.15 14.40 -18.67
CA THR A 405 -13.17 14.97 -19.60
C THR A 405 -13.66 16.32 -20.08
N GLN A 406 -12.77 17.30 -20.19
CA GLN A 406 -13.05 18.61 -20.80
C GLN A 406 -12.25 18.75 -22.09
N ALA A 407 -12.91 19.13 -23.19
CA ALA A 407 -12.23 19.31 -24.46
C ALA A 407 -11.30 20.54 -24.45
N ALA A 408 -10.40 20.61 -25.42
CA ALA A 408 -9.57 21.79 -25.62
C ALA A 408 -10.45 23.03 -25.83
N GLY A 409 -10.18 24.11 -25.09
CA GLY A 409 -10.96 25.35 -25.14
C GLY A 409 -12.15 25.43 -24.19
N GLU A 410 -12.59 24.32 -23.59
CA GLU A 410 -13.78 24.29 -22.72
C GLU A 410 -13.49 24.56 -21.24
N TRP A 411 -12.22 24.62 -20.86
CA TRP A 411 -11.81 24.80 -19.47
C TRP A 411 -10.74 25.87 -19.31
N GLN A 412 -10.70 26.42 -18.09
CA GLN A 412 -9.80 27.51 -17.74
C GLN A 412 -8.97 27.14 -16.52
N ALA A 413 -7.69 27.54 -16.54
CA ALA A 413 -6.80 27.46 -15.40
C ALA A 413 -5.95 28.73 -15.35
N PHE A 414 -5.71 29.26 -14.16
CA PHE A 414 -4.88 30.46 -13.96
C PHE A 414 -5.32 31.68 -14.79
N GLY A 415 -6.65 31.84 -14.97
CA GLY A 415 -7.23 32.94 -15.76
C GLY A 415 -7.02 32.83 -17.27
N ARG A 416 -6.65 31.65 -17.78
CA ARG A 416 -6.43 31.39 -19.22
C ARG A 416 -7.30 30.23 -19.70
N THR A 417 -7.82 30.36 -20.92
CA THR A 417 -8.49 29.25 -21.61
C THR A 417 -7.45 28.28 -22.15
N MET A 418 -7.59 27.01 -21.77
CA MET A 418 -6.58 26.00 -22.03
C MET A 418 -6.82 25.32 -23.37
N ARG A 419 -5.79 25.28 -24.23
CA ARG A 419 -5.88 24.70 -25.58
C ARG A 419 -5.60 23.18 -25.63
N ARG A 420 -5.72 22.48 -24.51
CA ARG A 420 -5.45 21.04 -24.39
C ARG A 420 -6.65 20.34 -23.81
N ARG A 421 -6.88 19.08 -24.17
CA ARG A 421 -7.86 18.23 -23.49
C ARG A 421 -7.39 17.96 -22.05
N CYS A 422 -8.33 17.93 -21.10
CA CYS A 422 -8.05 17.67 -19.69
C CYS A 422 -8.94 16.56 -19.16
N VAL A 423 -8.32 15.52 -18.62
CA VAL A 423 -9.01 14.40 -17.98
C VAL A 423 -8.99 14.63 -16.47
N HIS A 424 -10.16 14.81 -15.87
CA HIS A 424 -10.28 14.99 -14.43
C HIS A 424 -10.42 13.63 -13.75
N VAL A 425 -9.57 13.37 -12.76
CA VAL A 425 -9.53 12.10 -12.05
C VAL A 425 -9.64 12.30 -10.56
N SER A 426 -10.34 11.40 -9.87
CA SER A 426 -10.21 11.26 -8.42
C SER A 426 -9.22 10.16 -8.08
N VAL A 427 -8.63 10.31 -6.89
CA VAL A 427 -7.52 9.49 -6.44
C VAL A 427 -7.86 8.87 -5.10
N SER A 428 -7.83 7.54 -5.04
CA SER A 428 -7.96 6.77 -3.80
C SER A 428 -6.66 6.01 -3.53
N VAL A 429 -6.12 6.19 -2.32
CA VAL A 429 -4.91 5.51 -1.87
C VAL A 429 -5.29 4.45 -0.82
N PRO A 430 -4.60 3.29 -0.79
CA PRO A 430 -5.00 2.19 0.07
C PRO A 430 -4.74 2.41 1.58
N TYR A 431 -3.92 3.40 1.99
CA TYR A 431 -3.46 3.58 3.40
C TYR A 431 -4.35 4.45 4.27
#